data_AF-A0A6J4NVA2-F1
#
_entry.id   AF-A0A6J4NVA2-F1
#
_cell.length_a   1.000
_cell.length_b   1.000
_cell.length_c   1.000
_cell.angle_alpha   90.00
_cell.angle_beta   90.00
_cell.angle_gamma   90.00
#
_symmetry.space_group_name_H-M   'P 1'
#
loop_
_entity.id
_entity.type
_entity.pdbx_description
1 polymer ?
#
loop_
_entity_poly.entity_id
_entity_poly.type
_entity_poly.pdbx_seq_one_letter_code
_entity_poly.pdbx_strand_id
1 'polypeptide(L)'
;MNREDISALVGRKVAIRLTNVEARGVEMVATLAEVRGDGVVLSEVGELGPGPRMFCPWESLHQVRERPSWLRPPHEERGDGPEDPAGHESFELREVSAGEGGPEPPVERRRETSARNLERVVAIAQRRLVGDVTIALASLELYGEGVGVLQWRVSLGESAFREEPDFGFGIPEPVFEIRDGASRDLPWSPQHSGVSDDEAEGSVRVEGLPETGELEVGVPRLVADAYEDGEYAGDGPSYEGPWVFRFSI
;
A
#
# COMPACT_ATOMS: atom_id res chain seq x y z
N MET A 1 4.38 14.55 20.90
CA MET A 1 3.77 13.20 20.82
C MET A 1 4.74 12.21 21.45
N ASN A 2 4.30 11.37 22.39
CA ASN A 2 5.17 10.43 23.09
C ASN A 2 5.24 9.11 22.30
N ARG A 3 6.44 8.66 21.94
CA ARG A 3 6.64 7.46 21.10
C ARG A 3 6.36 6.17 21.86
N GLU A 4 6.67 6.12 23.16
CA GLU A 4 6.41 4.95 24.01
C GLU A 4 4.91 4.67 24.14
N ASP A 5 4.11 5.73 24.31
CA ASP A 5 2.64 5.63 24.36
C ASP A 5 2.06 5.12 23.04
N ILE A 6 2.69 5.43 21.90
CA ILE A 6 2.25 4.97 20.57
C ILE A 6 2.65 3.51 20.35
N SER A 7 3.84 3.10 20.78
CA SER A 7 4.25 1.69 20.72
C SER A 7 3.30 0.77 21.47
N ALA A 8 2.67 1.25 22.56
CA ALA A 8 1.64 0.49 23.27
C ALA A 8 0.32 0.29 22.48
N LEU A 9 0.14 1.02 21.37
CA LEU A 9 -1.04 0.93 20.50
C LEU A 9 -0.85 -0.02 19.31
N VAL A 10 0.32 -0.66 19.17
CA VAL A 10 0.58 -1.61 18.08
C VAL A 10 -0.46 -2.74 18.11
N GLY A 11 -0.99 -3.09 16.95
CA GLY A 11 -2.08 -4.05 16.75
C GLY A 11 -3.49 -3.46 16.98
N ARG A 12 -3.62 -2.20 17.41
CA ARG A 12 -4.93 -1.57 17.68
C ARG A 12 -5.38 -0.65 16.55
N LYS A 13 -6.71 -0.48 16.45
CA LYS A 13 -7.31 0.61 15.67
C LYS A 13 -7.02 1.95 16.34
N VAL A 14 -6.33 2.82 15.61
CA VAL A 14 -5.94 4.17 16.01
C VAL A 14 -6.62 5.20 15.12
N ALA A 15 -6.91 6.37 15.70
CA ALA A 15 -7.27 7.58 14.97
C ALA A 15 -6.03 8.46 14.85
N ILE A 16 -5.75 8.90 13.62
CA ILE A 16 -4.52 9.58 13.24
C ILE A 16 -4.87 10.89 12.58
N ARG A 17 -4.17 11.94 13.00
CA ARG A 17 -4.23 13.24 12.37
C ARG A 17 -2.87 13.54 11.76
N LEU A 18 -2.85 13.83 10.47
CA LEU A 18 -1.64 14.19 9.74
C LEU A 18 -1.44 15.71 9.77
N THR A 19 -0.18 16.15 9.84
CA THR A 19 0.21 17.56 9.92
C THR A 19 0.00 18.30 8.60
N ASN A 20 0.19 17.59 7.47
CA ASN A 20 0.31 18.19 6.13
C ASN A 20 -0.91 17.95 5.22
N VAL A 21 -2.03 17.49 5.77
CA VAL A 21 -3.27 17.31 5.01
C VAL A 21 -4.07 18.62 5.04
N GLU A 22 -4.25 19.25 3.87
CA GLU A 22 -5.08 20.47 3.71
C GLU A 22 -6.53 20.26 4.14
N ALA A 23 -6.99 19.01 4.26
CA ALA A 23 -8.24 18.65 4.95
C ALA A 23 -8.07 18.85 6.47
N ARG A 24 -8.06 20.11 6.91
CA ARG A 24 -8.07 20.52 8.31
C ARG A 24 -9.14 19.73 9.08
N GLY A 25 -8.71 18.73 9.85
CA GLY A 25 -9.54 18.03 10.84
C GLY A 25 -10.06 16.64 10.45
N VAL A 26 -9.63 16.06 9.33
CA VAL A 26 -9.96 14.65 9.04
C VAL A 26 -9.05 13.75 9.86
N GLU A 27 -9.63 13.03 10.83
CA GLU A 27 -8.96 11.93 11.52
C GLU A 27 -9.10 10.67 10.66
N MET A 28 -7.97 10.09 10.27
CA MET A 28 -7.90 8.82 9.57
C MET A 28 -7.91 7.68 10.58
N VAL A 29 -8.74 6.68 10.37
CA VAL A 29 -8.74 5.46 11.18
C VAL A 29 -7.85 4.42 10.50
N ALA A 30 -6.95 3.77 11.24
CA ALA A 30 -6.14 2.68 10.71
C ALA A 30 -5.74 1.73 11.85
N THR A 31 -5.26 0.54 11.53
CA THR A 31 -4.60 -0.35 12.50
C THR A 31 -3.11 -0.01 12.54
N LEU A 32 -2.57 0.28 13.73
CA LEU A 32 -1.14 0.55 13.89
C LEU A 32 -0.37 -0.77 13.79
N ALA A 33 0.24 -1.03 12.64
CA ALA A 33 0.92 -2.31 12.36
C ALA A 33 2.32 -2.35 13.00
N GLU A 34 3.06 -1.24 12.94
CA GLU A 34 4.45 -1.20 13.36
C GLU A 34 4.84 0.21 13.84
N VAL A 35 5.78 0.30 14.78
CA VAL A 35 6.45 1.55 15.15
C VAL A 35 7.93 1.40 14.84
N ARG A 36 8.45 2.31 14.01
CA ARG A 36 9.85 2.38 13.58
C ARG A 36 10.56 3.57 14.22
N GLY A 37 11.89 3.59 14.12
CA GLY A 37 12.69 4.72 14.62
C GLY A 37 12.34 6.05 13.95
N ASP A 38 11.89 6.01 12.69
CA ASP A 38 11.61 7.12 11.78
C ASP A 38 10.12 7.35 11.50
N GLY A 39 9.23 6.48 11.94
CA GLY A 39 7.78 6.69 11.80
C GLY A 39 6.94 5.53 12.29
N VAL A 40 5.75 5.40 11.73
CA VAL A 40 4.83 4.29 11.99
C VAL A 40 4.37 3.68 10.68
N VAL A 41 4.02 2.39 10.73
CA VAL A 41 3.37 1.69 9.62
C VAL A 41 1.92 1.44 10.01
N LEU A 42 1.02 1.84 9.12
CA LEU A 42 -0.41 1.72 9.27
C LEU A 42 -0.92 0.66 8.30
N SER A 43 -1.94 -0.08 8.72
CA SER A 43 -2.65 -1.06 7.91
C SER A 43 -4.14 -0.82 8.04
N GLU A 44 -4.95 -1.43 7.18
CA GLU A 44 -6.41 -1.31 7.24
C GLU A 44 -6.91 0.13 7.36
N VAL A 45 -6.39 0.99 6.48
CA VAL A 45 -6.67 2.42 6.49
C VAL A 45 -8.11 2.68 6.04
N GLY A 46 -8.89 3.33 6.90
CA GLY A 46 -10.30 3.63 6.71
C GLY A 46 -11.23 2.46 7.04
N GLU A 47 -12.36 2.40 6.34
CA GLU A 47 -13.37 1.33 6.47
C GLU A 47 -13.14 0.18 5.49
N LEU A 48 -11.97 0.15 4.83
CA LEU A 48 -11.74 -0.69 3.66
C LEU A 48 -11.37 -2.14 3.97
N GLY A 49 -11.18 -2.51 5.23
CA GLY A 49 -10.68 -3.84 5.61
C GLY A 49 -9.16 -3.97 5.38
N PRO A 50 -8.60 -5.18 5.23
CA PRO A 50 -7.18 -5.37 4.95
C PRO A 50 -6.81 -4.68 3.63
N GLY A 51 -5.97 -3.65 3.72
CA GLY A 51 -5.53 -2.81 2.61
C GLY A 51 -4.01 -2.58 2.67
N PRO A 52 -3.41 -1.91 1.67
CA PRO A 52 -1.96 -1.73 1.61
C PRO A 52 -1.44 -1.01 2.85
N ARG A 53 -0.22 -1.38 3.27
CA ARG A 53 0.45 -0.71 4.39
C ARG A 53 0.86 0.70 3.98
N MET A 54 0.61 1.67 4.85
CA MET A 54 1.00 3.07 4.68
C MET A 54 2.09 3.41 5.69
N PHE A 55 3.27 3.84 5.22
CA PHE A 55 4.26 4.42 6.11
C PHE A 55 3.96 5.89 6.37
N CYS A 56 4.06 6.31 7.62
CA CYS A 56 3.86 7.70 8.05
C CYS A 56 5.06 8.15 8.89
N PRO A 57 5.88 9.11 8.42
CA PRO A 57 7.02 9.61 9.17
C PRO A 57 6.54 10.46 10.36
N TRP A 58 7.34 10.51 11.43
CA TRP A 58 6.96 11.22 12.67
C TRP A 58 6.60 12.69 12.43
N GLU A 59 7.26 13.34 11.47
CA GLU A 59 7.09 14.73 11.09
C GLU A 59 5.72 14.99 10.45
N SER A 60 5.16 13.97 9.77
CA SER A 60 3.83 14.02 9.17
C SER A 60 2.71 13.73 10.17
N LEU A 61 3.01 13.27 11.39
CA LEU A 61 2.02 12.93 12.40
C LEU A 61 1.77 14.08 13.36
N HIS A 62 0.55 14.61 13.35
CA HIS A 62 0.09 15.61 14.32
C HIS A 62 -0.41 14.95 15.61
N GLN A 63 -1.15 13.85 15.47
CA GLN A 63 -1.71 13.11 16.60
C GLN A 63 -1.92 11.65 16.23
N VAL A 64 -1.62 10.74 17.16
CA VAL A 64 -2.01 9.33 17.13
C VAL A 64 -2.67 9.02 18.46
N ARG A 65 -3.85 8.45 18.43
CA ARG A 65 -4.57 8.01 19.63
C ARG A 65 -5.34 6.74 19.35
N GLU A 66 -5.63 5.97 20.40
CA GLU A 66 -6.59 4.87 20.30
C GLU A 66 -7.92 5.38 19.74
N ARG A 67 -8.51 4.63 18.80
CA ARG A 67 -9.75 5.04 18.14
C ARG A 67 -10.88 5.14 19.17
N PRO A 68 -11.49 6.32 19.34
CA PRO A 68 -12.67 6.47 20.18
C PRO A 68 -13.84 5.62 19.68
N SER A 69 -14.65 5.09 20.60
CA SER A 69 -15.79 4.21 20.28
C SER A 69 -16.87 4.85 19.38
N TRP A 70 -16.94 6.18 19.31
CA TRP A 70 -17.87 6.93 18.46
C TRP A 70 -17.36 7.11 17.02
N LEU A 71 -16.10 6.76 16.73
CA LEU A 71 -15.53 6.67 15.37
C LEU A 71 -15.58 5.22 14.83
N ARG A 72 -16.44 4.38 15.41
CA ARG A 72 -16.67 3.01 14.96
C ARG A 72 -17.70 3.02 13.81
N PRO A 73 -17.38 2.46 12.62
CA PRO A 73 -18.36 2.30 11.55
C PRO A 73 -19.56 1.46 12.01
N PRO A 74 -20.76 1.70 11.46
CA PRO A 74 -21.98 1.00 11.86
C PRO A 74 -21.95 -0.52 11.60
N HIS A 75 -21.00 -1.02 10.80
CA HIS A 75 -20.86 -2.43 10.43
C HIS A 75 -19.86 -3.23 11.29
N GLU A 76 -19.17 -2.58 12.23
CA GLU A 76 -18.24 -3.25 13.13
C GLU A 76 -19.01 -3.73 14.37
N GLU A 77 -19.65 -4.90 14.24
CA GLU A 77 -20.34 -5.54 15.37
C GLU A 77 -19.35 -5.90 16.48
N ARG A 78 -19.84 -5.76 17.70
CA ARG A 78 -19.09 -5.96 18.94
C ARG A 78 -18.79 -7.45 19.10
N GLY A 79 -17.58 -7.87 18.76
CA GLY A 79 -17.03 -9.11 19.29
C GLY A 79 -16.87 -8.96 20.80
N ASP A 80 -17.90 -9.33 21.57
CA ASP A 80 -17.83 -9.43 23.02
C ASP A 80 -17.08 -10.74 23.38
N GLY A 81 -15.84 -10.63 23.84
CA GLY A 81 -15.13 -11.74 24.51
C GLY A 81 -13.60 -11.62 24.44
N PRO A 82 -12.85 -11.93 25.52
CA PRO A 82 -11.40 -11.91 25.51
C PRO A 82 -10.89 -13.19 24.82
N GLU A 83 -10.26 -13.05 23.66
CA GLU A 83 -9.40 -14.11 23.14
C GLU A 83 -8.01 -13.94 23.75
N ASP A 84 -7.68 -14.90 24.63
CA ASP A 84 -6.40 -15.09 25.28
C ASP A 84 -5.26 -15.15 24.24
N PRO A 85 -4.04 -14.67 24.56
CA PRO A 85 -2.94 -14.56 23.62
C PRO A 85 -2.18 -15.89 23.56
N ALA A 86 -2.50 -16.73 22.60
CA ALA A 86 -1.71 -17.93 22.30
C ALA A 86 -1.51 -18.08 20.79
N GLY A 87 -0.63 -17.23 20.27
CA GLY A 87 -0.16 -17.26 18.89
C GLY A 87 1.18 -16.55 18.78
N HIS A 88 2.15 -16.96 19.61
CA HIS A 88 3.54 -16.56 19.43
C HIS A 88 4.08 -17.25 18.16
N GLU A 89 3.85 -16.65 17.00
CA GLU A 89 4.74 -16.88 15.85
C GLU A 89 6.00 -16.05 16.06
N SER A 90 6.94 -16.65 16.77
CA SER A 90 8.32 -16.18 16.83
C SER A 90 8.94 -16.34 15.45
N PHE A 91 9.18 -15.22 14.75
CA PHE A 91 10.07 -15.23 13.60
C PHE A 91 11.51 -15.35 14.12
N GLU A 92 12.15 -16.51 13.89
CA GLU A 92 13.59 -16.68 14.09
C GLU A 92 14.35 -15.77 13.11
N LEU A 93 15.12 -14.84 13.66
CA LEU A 93 16.06 -14.02 12.92
C LEU A 93 17.20 -14.93 12.43
N ARG A 94 17.20 -15.31 11.15
CA ARG A 94 18.34 -15.97 10.52
C ARG A 94 19.40 -14.92 10.17
N GLU A 95 20.47 -14.87 10.96
CA GLU A 95 21.74 -14.24 10.57
C GLU A 95 22.34 -15.00 9.39
N VAL A 96 22.48 -14.34 8.23
CA VAL A 96 23.24 -14.88 7.10
C VAL A 96 24.64 -14.30 7.14
N SER A 97 25.63 -15.17 7.32
CA SER A 97 27.06 -14.85 7.40
C SER A 97 27.60 -14.29 6.08
N ALA A 98 28.55 -13.35 6.19
CA ALA A 98 29.29 -12.79 5.07
C ALA A 98 30.19 -13.82 4.38
N GLY A 99 30.04 -13.96 3.06
CA GLY A 99 30.94 -14.73 2.19
C GLY A 99 31.34 -13.91 0.97
N GLU A 100 32.65 -13.72 0.80
CA GLU A 100 33.32 -12.99 -0.28
C GLU A 100 33.20 -13.66 -1.67
N GLY A 101 33.13 -12.85 -2.73
CA GLY A 101 33.91 -13.10 -3.95
C GLY A 101 33.17 -13.20 -5.29
N GLY A 102 33.14 -12.10 -6.07
CA GLY A 102 32.89 -12.08 -7.52
C GLY A 102 32.43 -10.69 -8.01
N PRO A 103 32.96 -10.12 -9.11
CA PRO A 103 32.68 -8.74 -9.50
C PRO A 103 31.27 -8.64 -10.11
N GLU A 104 30.36 -7.95 -9.43
CA GLU A 104 29.06 -7.58 -9.98
C GLU A 104 29.22 -6.63 -11.19
N PRO A 105 28.39 -6.76 -12.25
CA PRO A 105 28.30 -5.76 -13.30
C PRO A 105 27.81 -4.42 -12.72
N PRO A 106 28.05 -3.28 -13.40
CA PRO A 106 27.76 -1.98 -12.82
C PRO A 106 26.24 -1.79 -12.71
N VAL A 107 25.69 -2.14 -11.55
CA VAL A 107 24.36 -1.71 -11.14
C VAL A 107 24.46 -0.20 -11.00
N GLU A 108 23.86 0.53 -11.94
CA GLU A 108 23.53 1.93 -11.75
C GLU A 108 22.88 2.03 -10.38
N ARG A 109 23.58 2.67 -9.42
CA ARG A 109 23.04 2.98 -8.11
C ARG A 109 21.89 3.96 -8.29
N ARG A 110 20.74 3.44 -8.71
CA ARG A 110 19.45 4.10 -8.69
C ARG A 110 19.19 4.31 -7.20
N ARG A 111 19.38 5.55 -6.75
CA ARG A 111 19.20 5.94 -5.35
C ARG A 111 17.83 5.44 -4.90
N GLU A 112 17.81 4.45 -4.01
CA GLU A 112 16.64 4.15 -3.19
C GLU A 112 16.20 5.49 -2.57
N THR A 113 14.97 5.88 -2.85
CA THR A 113 14.32 7.03 -2.22
C THR A 113 14.21 6.74 -0.74
N SER A 114 15.27 7.09 0.00
CA SER A 114 15.35 6.86 1.43
C SER A 114 14.24 7.63 2.14
N ALA A 115 13.70 7.08 3.22
CA ALA A 115 12.72 7.70 4.11
C ALA A 115 13.09 9.13 4.57
N ARG A 116 14.35 9.55 4.44
CA ARG A 116 14.85 10.88 4.81
C ARG A 116 14.34 12.03 3.94
N ASN A 117 13.73 11.77 2.79
CA ASN A 117 13.25 12.80 1.86
C ASN A 117 11.71 12.83 1.70
N LEU A 118 10.96 12.11 2.53
CA LEU A 118 9.50 12.10 2.46
C LEU A 118 8.93 13.43 2.98
N GLU A 119 8.39 14.26 2.08
CA GLU A 119 7.85 15.59 2.39
C GLU A 119 6.41 15.51 2.92
N ARG A 120 5.58 14.68 2.28
CA ARG A 120 4.15 14.60 2.57
C ARG A 120 3.56 13.27 2.13
N VAL A 121 2.53 12.81 2.83
CA VAL A 121 1.72 11.64 2.46
C VAL A 121 0.30 12.10 2.17
N VAL A 122 -0.21 11.76 0.99
CA VAL A 122 -1.61 11.91 0.61
C VAL A 122 -2.33 10.60 0.90
N ALA A 123 -3.23 10.60 1.88
CA ALA A 123 -4.09 9.45 2.14
C ALA A 123 -5.17 9.38 1.07
N ILE A 124 -5.17 8.31 0.28
CA ILE A 124 -6.14 8.08 -0.78
C ILE A 124 -7.30 7.26 -0.21
N ALA A 125 -6.97 6.10 0.39
CA ALA A 125 -7.93 5.16 0.98
C ALA A 125 -9.17 4.96 0.08
N GLN A 126 -8.94 4.65 -1.19
CA GLN A 126 -10.00 4.33 -2.15
C GLN A 126 -9.88 2.89 -2.62
N ARG A 127 -11.00 2.20 -2.75
CA ARG A 127 -11.10 0.90 -3.43
C ARG A 127 -12.15 0.92 -4.53
N ARG A 128 -11.98 0.05 -5.51
CA ARG A 128 -12.90 -0.17 -6.62
C ARG A 128 -13.01 -1.66 -6.87
N LEU A 129 -14.24 -2.14 -7.04
CA LEU A 129 -14.57 -3.54 -7.29
C LEU A 129 -15.22 -3.63 -8.68
N VAL A 130 -14.68 -4.50 -9.54
CA VAL A 130 -15.28 -4.86 -10.82
C VAL A 130 -15.21 -6.38 -10.95
N GLY A 131 -16.37 -7.03 -11.09
CA GLY A 131 -16.44 -8.48 -10.95
C GLY A 131 -15.95 -8.92 -9.57
N ASP A 132 -15.03 -9.90 -9.57
CA ASP A 132 -14.41 -10.43 -8.35
C ASP A 132 -13.05 -9.80 -8.05
N VAL A 133 -12.68 -8.72 -8.75
CA VAL A 133 -11.38 -8.08 -8.57
C VAL A 133 -11.53 -6.75 -7.85
N THR A 134 -10.86 -6.65 -6.71
CA THR A 134 -10.75 -5.42 -5.92
C THR A 134 -9.39 -4.78 -6.14
N ILE A 135 -9.39 -3.51 -6.55
CA ILE A 135 -8.18 -2.68 -6.57
C ILE A 135 -8.31 -1.61 -5.50
N ALA A 136 -7.28 -1.44 -4.69
CA ALA A 136 -7.18 -0.41 -3.67
C ALA A 136 -5.92 0.44 -3.86
N LEU A 137 -6.08 1.76 -3.70
CA LEU A 137 -4.98 2.71 -3.57
C LEU A 137 -4.96 3.23 -2.12
N ALA A 138 -3.86 3.01 -1.41
CA ALA A 138 -3.74 3.43 -0.01
C ALA A 138 -3.25 4.87 0.12
N SER A 139 -2.09 5.16 -0.48
CA SER A 139 -1.39 6.43 -0.28
C SER A 139 -0.54 6.81 -1.48
N LEU A 140 -0.27 8.11 -1.57
CA LEU A 140 0.79 8.67 -2.39
C LEU A 140 1.79 9.38 -1.48
N GLU A 141 3.00 8.85 -1.42
CA GLU A 141 4.13 9.39 -0.66
C GLU A 141 4.94 10.33 -1.56
N LEU A 142 5.10 11.60 -1.19
CA LEU A 142 5.75 12.63 -1.99
C LEU A 142 7.15 12.93 -1.46
N TYR A 143 8.16 12.86 -2.32
CA TYR A 143 9.58 12.96 -1.95
C TYR A 143 10.28 14.23 -2.44
N GLY A 144 9.51 15.26 -2.80
CA GLY A 144 10.00 16.49 -3.42
C GLY A 144 10.29 16.35 -4.92
N GLU A 145 10.58 17.48 -5.57
CA GLU A 145 10.95 17.55 -7.00
C GLU A 145 9.96 16.87 -7.96
N GLY A 146 8.68 16.79 -7.57
CA GLY A 146 7.63 16.14 -8.37
C GLY A 146 7.71 14.62 -8.41
N VAL A 147 8.39 13.98 -7.45
CA VAL A 147 8.48 12.52 -7.33
C VAL A 147 7.53 12.02 -6.24
N GLY A 148 6.78 10.96 -6.53
CA GLY A 148 5.94 10.30 -5.56
C GLY A 148 5.91 8.78 -5.72
N VAL A 149 5.52 8.07 -4.66
CA VAL A 149 5.35 6.62 -4.63
C VAL A 149 3.89 6.32 -4.28
N LEU A 150 3.18 5.71 -5.23
CA LEU A 150 1.78 5.30 -5.08
C LEU A 150 1.73 3.84 -4.60
N GLN A 151 1.09 3.61 -3.46
CA GLN A 151 0.88 2.28 -2.88
C GLN A 151 -0.46 1.68 -3.36
N TRP A 152 -0.41 0.46 -3.88
CA TRP A 152 -1.57 -0.24 -4.43
C TRP A 152 -1.68 -1.68 -3.89
N ARG A 153 -2.90 -2.23 -3.97
CA ARG A 153 -3.20 -3.64 -3.71
C ARG A 153 -4.30 -4.14 -4.64
N VAL A 154 -4.15 -5.36 -5.11
CA VAL A 154 -5.13 -6.13 -5.84
C VAL A 154 -5.49 -7.34 -4.98
N SER A 155 -6.78 -7.57 -4.78
CA SER A 155 -7.30 -8.78 -4.13
C SER A 155 -8.32 -9.44 -5.06
N LEU A 156 -8.24 -10.76 -5.18
CA LEU A 156 -9.17 -11.56 -5.97
C LEU A 156 -10.18 -12.25 -5.03
N GLY A 157 -11.46 -12.24 -5.41
CA GLY A 157 -12.50 -12.96 -4.67
C GLY A 157 -12.43 -14.48 -4.89
N GLU A 158 -13.05 -15.25 -3.97
CA GLU A 158 -13.02 -16.73 -3.98
C GLU A 158 -13.46 -17.37 -5.31
N SER A 159 -14.34 -16.71 -6.07
CA SER A 159 -14.80 -17.19 -7.38
C SER A 159 -13.76 -17.05 -8.49
N ALA A 160 -12.77 -16.16 -8.36
CA ALA A 160 -11.67 -16.02 -9.32
C ALA A 160 -10.75 -17.26 -9.32
N PHE A 161 -10.69 -18.00 -8.21
CA PHE A 161 -9.87 -19.20 -8.04
C PHE A 161 -10.60 -20.51 -8.35
N ARG A 162 -11.92 -20.46 -8.60
CA ARG A 162 -12.76 -21.67 -8.69
C ARG A 162 -12.69 -22.38 -10.04
N GLU A 163 -12.21 -21.74 -11.09
CA GLU A 163 -12.30 -22.32 -12.43
C GLU A 163 -11.11 -23.21 -12.81
N GLU A 164 -9.85 -22.93 -12.41
CA GLU A 164 -8.73 -23.84 -12.72
C GLU A 164 -7.61 -23.79 -11.66
N PRO A 165 -7.47 -24.81 -10.78
CA PRO A 165 -6.48 -24.85 -9.70
C PRO A 165 -5.04 -25.17 -10.14
N ASP A 166 -4.81 -25.42 -11.44
CA ASP A 166 -3.54 -25.98 -11.96
C ASP A 166 -2.74 -25.04 -12.87
N PHE A 167 -3.17 -23.78 -13.06
CA PHE A 167 -2.34 -22.85 -13.80
C PHE A 167 -1.48 -22.00 -12.86
N GLY A 168 -0.16 -22.06 -13.06
CA GLY A 168 0.85 -21.22 -12.41
C GLY A 168 0.80 -19.75 -12.85
N PHE A 169 -0.40 -19.18 -12.98
CA PHE A 169 -0.58 -17.76 -13.19
C PHE A 169 -0.35 -17.03 -11.87
N GLY A 170 0.52 -16.02 -11.90
CA GLY A 170 0.66 -15.09 -10.80
C GLY A 170 -0.61 -14.24 -10.63
N ILE A 171 -0.76 -13.61 -9.48
CA ILE A 171 -1.84 -12.63 -9.27
C ILE A 171 -1.61 -11.46 -10.22
N PRO A 172 -2.66 -10.99 -10.91
CA PRO A 172 -2.49 -10.01 -11.95
C PRO A 172 -2.10 -8.65 -11.37
N GLU A 173 -1.04 -8.05 -11.92
CA GLU A 173 -0.55 -6.75 -11.53
C GLU A 173 -1.25 -5.64 -12.34
N PRO A 174 -1.45 -4.44 -11.75
CA PRO A 174 -2.10 -3.33 -12.42
C PRO A 174 -1.22 -2.63 -13.45
N VAL A 175 -1.79 -2.38 -14.62
CA VAL A 175 -1.25 -1.43 -15.60
C VAL A 175 -1.84 -0.05 -15.31
N PHE A 176 -1.02 0.96 -15.09
CA PHE A 176 -1.49 2.30 -14.72
C PHE A 176 -1.52 3.29 -15.90
N GLU A 177 -2.54 4.14 -15.90
CA GLU A 177 -2.60 5.42 -16.60
C GLU A 177 -2.72 6.52 -15.54
N ILE A 178 -1.69 7.35 -15.36
CA ILE A 178 -1.69 8.39 -14.30
C ILE A 178 -1.71 9.75 -14.97
N ARG A 179 -2.69 10.59 -14.62
CA ARG A 179 -2.88 11.93 -15.19
C ARG A 179 -3.00 12.99 -14.10
N ASP A 180 -2.45 14.16 -14.35
CA ASP A 180 -2.69 15.35 -13.51
C ASP A 180 -4.01 16.05 -13.85
N GLY A 181 -4.35 17.09 -13.08
CA GLY A 181 -5.57 17.90 -13.30
C GLY A 181 -5.60 18.66 -14.64
N ALA A 182 -4.47 18.75 -15.36
CA ALA A 182 -4.42 19.25 -16.73
C ALA A 182 -4.59 18.13 -17.77
N SER A 183 -4.92 16.92 -17.34
CA SER A 183 -5.05 15.70 -18.15
C SER A 183 -3.75 15.30 -18.86
N ARG A 184 -2.59 15.72 -18.33
CA ARG A 184 -1.29 15.31 -18.85
C ARG A 184 -0.90 13.97 -18.23
N ASP A 185 -0.53 13.00 -19.08
CA ASP A 185 -0.01 11.72 -18.63
C ASP A 185 1.33 11.90 -17.90
N LEU A 186 1.44 11.28 -16.73
CA LEU A 186 2.65 11.30 -15.90
C LEU A 186 3.41 9.98 -16.05
N PRO A 187 4.73 10.04 -16.29
CA PRO A 187 5.56 8.85 -16.34
C PRO A 187 5.58 8.13 -14.98
N TRP A 188 5.56 6.80 -15.02
CA TRP A 188 5.63 5.97 -13.84
C TRP A 188 6.49 4.72 -14.08
N SER A 189 6.98 4.11 -13.00
CA SER A 189 7.71 2.84 -13.05
C SER A 189 7.46 2.00 -11.80
N PRO A 190 7.36 0.66 -11.91
CA PRO A 190 7.24 -0.22 -10.75
C PRO A 190 8.49 -0.11 -9.86
N GLN A 191 8.30 -0.21 -8.54
CA GLN A 191 9.37 -0.20 -7.55
C GLN A 191 9.46 -1.52 -6.80
N HIS A 192 8.32 -2.02 -6.32
CA HIS A 192 8.23 -3.25 -5.56
C HIS A 192 6.86 -3.88 -5.81
N SER A 193 6.84 -5.19 -5.99
CA SER A 193 5.63 -6.01 -5.90
C SER A 193 5.89 -7.18 -4.94
N GLY A 194 4.89 -7.48 -4.13
CA GLY A 194 4.80 -8.65 -3.27
C GLY A 194 3.52 -9.39 -3.62
N VAL A 195 3.63 -10.69 -3.86
CA VAL A 195 2.52 -11.54 -4.28
C VAL A 195 2.33 -12.64 -3.23
N SER A 196 1.11 -12.76 -2.70
CA SER A 196 0.61 -13.92 -1.94
C SER A 196 -0.28 -14.78 -2.84
N ASP A 197 -0.87 -15.85 -2.29
CA ASP A 197 -1.72 -16.78 -3.05
C ASP A 197 -3.02 -16.12 -3.54
N ASP A 198 -3.51 -15.08 -2.84
CA ASP A 198 -4.78 -14.40 -3.10
C ASP A 198 -4.70 -12.87 -3.29
N GLU A 199 -3.53 -12.27 -3.01
CA GLU A 199 -3.33 -10.82 -3.10
C GLU A 199 -1.99 -10.41 -3.71
N ALA A 200 -2.01 -9.31 -4.47
CA ALA A 200 -0.78 -8.63 -4.89
C ALA A 200 -0.77 -7.25 -4.27
N GLU A 201 0.33 -6.87 -3.65
CA GLU A 201 0.58 -5.51 -3.19
C GLU A 201 1.84 -4.96 -3.83
N GLY A 202 1.88 -3.65 -4.01
CA GLY A 202 3.06 -3.06 -4.59
C GLY A 202 3.06 -1.55 -4.60
N SER A 203 4.11 -1.02 -5.21
CA SER A 203 4.31 0.42 -5.32
C SER A 203 4.81 0.80 -6.70
N VAL A 204 4.33 1.95 -7.18
CA VAL A 204 4.83 2.58 -8.40
C VAL A 204 5.36 3.97 -8.10
N ARG A 205 6.53 4.28 -8.64
CA ARG A 205 7.10 5.63 -8.64
C ARG A 205 6.46 6.43 -9.76
N VAL A 206 5.97 7.63 -9.45
CA VAL A 206 5.39 8.60 -10.38
C VAL A 206 6.30 9.82 -10.43
N GLU A 207 6.57 10.34 -11.61
CA GLU A 207 7.44 11.51 -11.80
C GLU A 207 6.68 12.68 -12.46
N GLY A 208 7.13 13.90 -12.19
CA GLY A 208 6.50 15.11 -12.73
C GLY A 208 5.17 15.48 -12.08
N LEU A 209 4.91 14.99 -10.85
CA LEU A 209 3.74 15.35 -10.05
C LEU A 209 3.72 16.86 -9.77
N PRO A 210 2.55 17.51 -9.88
CA PRO A 210 2.43 18.90 -9.45
C PRO A 210 2.53 18.99 -7.92
N GLU A 211 2.91 20.17 -7.40
CA GLU A 211 2.96 20.40 -5.95
C GLU A 211 1.57 20.31 -5.30
N THR A 212 0.54 20.77 -6.03
CA THR A 212 -0.87 20.74 -5.62
C THR A 212 -1.76 20.49 -6.83
N GLY A 213 -2.91 19.86 -6.62
CA GLY A 213 -3.95 19.76 -7.65
C GLY A 213 -4.72 18.46 -7.60
N GLU A 214 -5.33 18.07 -8.72
CA GLU A 214 -6.00 16.78 -8.85
C GLU A 214 -5.08 15.77 -9.53
N LEU A 215 -5.20 14.51 -9.11
CA LEU A 215 -4.58 13.37 -9.75
C LEU A 215 -5.67 12.33 -10.08
N GLU A 216 -5.63 11.83 -11.31
CA GLU A 216 -6.43 10.72 -11.78
C GLU A 216 -5.51 9.50 -11.99
N VAL A 217 -5.86 8.38 -11.38
CA VAL A 217 -5.19 7.09 -11.58
C VAL A 217 -6.21 6.15 -12.21
N GLY A 218 -6.00 5.81 -13.46
CA GLY A 218 -6.70 4.77 -14.18
C GLY A 218 -5.94 3.45 -14.10
N VAL A 219 -6.67 2.35 -13.93
CA VAL A 219 -6.20 1.00 -14.17
C VAL A 219 -7.08 0.43 -15.27
N PRO A 220 -6.67 0.54 -16.55
CA PRO A 220 -7.44 0.00 -17.67
C PRO A 220 -7.48 -1.52 -17.66
N ARG A 221 -6.43 -2.19 -17.17
CA ARG A 221 -6.35 -3.64 -17.10
C ARG A 221 -5.41 -4.13 -16.01
N LEU A 222 -5.61 -5.37 -15.59
CA LEU A 222 -4.66 -6.15 -14.80
C LEU A 222 -4.08 -7.25 -15.69
N VAL A 223 -2.80 -7.55 -15.55
CA VAL A 223 -2.10 -8.57 -16.34
C VAL A 223 -1.44 -9.55 -15.39
N ALA A 224 -1.79 -10.82 -15.50
CA ALA A 224 -1.05 -11.89 -14.83
C ALA A 224 0.13 -12.31 -15.70
N ASP A 225 1.26 -12.61 -15.10
CA ASP A 225 2.34 -13.32 -15.76
C ASP A 225 2.02 -14.82 -15.79
N ALA A 226 2.24 -15.46 -16.93
CA ALA A 226 2.16 -16.89 -17.08
C ALA A 226 3.54 -17.52 -16.87
N TYR A 227 3.59 -18.56 -16.04
CA TYR A 227 4.78 -19.37 -15.84
C TYR A 227 4.52 -20.84 -16.22
N GLU A 228 5.44 -21.44 -16.96
CA GLU A 228 5.45 -22.87 -17.30
C GLU A 228 6.79 -23.45 -16.81
N ASP A 229 6.74 -24.49 -15.98
CA ASP A 229 7.93 -25.10 -15.34
C ASP A 229 8.86 -24.09 -14.60
N GLY A 230 8.29 -22.98 -14.11
CA GLY A 230 9.03 -21.91 -13.43
C GLY A 230 9.71 -20.90 -14.36
N GLU A 231 9.53 -21.02 -15.68
CA GLU A 231 9.98 -20.06 -16.67
C GLU A 231 8.82 -19.17 -17.15
N TYR A 232 9.10 -17.89 -17.43
CA TYR A 232 8.10 -16.96 -17.96
C TYR A 232 7.64 -17.44 -19.35
N ALA A 233 6.37 -17.82 -19.43
CA ALA A 233 5.72 -18.35 -20.62
C ALA A 233 4.99 -17.27 -21.43
N GLY A 234 4.81 -16.07 -20.88
CA GLY A 234 4.16 -14.95 -21.55
C GLY A 234 3.09 -14.27 -20.68
N ASP A 235 2.24 -13.49 -21.34
CA ASP A 235 1.11 -12.82 -20.68
C ASP A 235 0.02 -13.88 -20.39
N GLY A 236 -0.37 -13.98 -19.12
CA GLY A 236 -1.48 -14.78 -18.62
C GLY A 236 -2.84 -14.07 -18.79
N PRO A 237 -3.89 -14.49 -18.06
CA PRO A 237 -5.20 -13.86 -18.15
C PRO A 237 -5.13 -12.36 -17.83
N SER A 238 -5.83 -11.57 -18.63
CA SER A 238 -6.00 -10.14 -18.39
C SER A 238 -7.42 -9.83 -17.92
N TYR A 239 -7.52 -8.95 -16.94
CA TYR A 239 -8.79 -8.46 -16.41
C TYR A 239 -8.98 -7.03 -16.86
N GLU A 240 -10.04 -6.76 -17.62
CA GLU A 240 -10.33 -5.43 -18.14
C GLU A 240 -11.11 -4.60 -17.11
N GLY A 241 -10.66 -3.36 -16.92
CA GLY A 241 -11.34 -2.34 -16.13
C GLY A 241 -12.42 -1.58 -16.93
N PRO A 242 -12.96 -0.49 -16.37
CA PRO A 242 -12.11 0.56 -15.82
C PRO A 242 -12.22 0.72 -14.30
N TRP A 243 -11.09 0.63 -13.61
CA TRP A 243 -10.95 1.16 -12.24
C TRP A 243 -10.33 2.56 -12.32
N VAL A 244 -11.07 3.59 -11.92
CA VAL A 244 -10.59 4.98 -11.91
C VAL A 244 -10.69 5.57 -10.52
N PHE A 245 -9.59 6.18 -10.08
CA PHE A 245 -9.40 6.83 -8.81
C PHE A 245 -9.09 8.30 -9.04
N ARG A 246 -9.72 9.19 -8.26
CA ARG A 246 -9.49 10.64 -8.32
C ARG A 246 -9.30 11.18 -6.93
N PHE A 247 -8.24 11.92 -6.71
CA PHE A 247 -7.92 12.52 -5.41
C PHE A 247 -7.09 13.79 -5.59
N SER A 248 -7.10 14.64 -4.56
CA SER A 248 -6.28 15.84 -4.54
C SER A 248 -4.93 15.55 -3.90
N ILE A 249 -3.88 16.14 -4.46
CA ILE A 249 -2.53 16.19 -3.89
C ILE A 249 -2.23 17.58 -3.38
#